data_AF-A0A7V9MGR7-F1
#
_entry.id   AF-A0A7V9MGR7-F1
#
_cell.length_a   1.000
_cell.length_b   1.000
_cell.length_c   1.000
_cell.angle_alpha   90.00
_cell.angle_beta   90.00
_cell.angle_gamma   90.00
#
_symmetry.space_group_name_H-M   'P 1'
#
loop_
_entity.id
_entity.type
_entity.pdbx_description
1 polymer ?
#
loop_
_entity_poly.entity_id
_entity_poly.type
_entity_poly.pdbx_seq_one_letter_code
_entity_poly.pdbx_strand_id
1 'polypeptide(L)'
;MKPFVINSHGRLVFPFNFLPTLDFSVMESLEQLDAVIERDFEAKAPTGTDILERVESGGYETRYDLLRDVALNLFWVNRYAFTMYEKRPTRWRDVPRGREDVFLPAVTPWEDGERKVAAVRDAYDRLEPAFGPDAEDRIFDVLFDVFANRRHHATELPAIKPTVSEILNERGALTFCLPGHDPDYPTYAYEQIRDASEDVAELEALRRMAMVLHNQYPWDRSQTRLEDVGALGDDDFVVLFSPRDRQVLDFIERVRDGGEARPRTARTPEAHKPVKPYPPVMVSRQFKVMPRLEALSAVKGEVVCTNDDVIRNSAYNWSSMSADDIARKTGIQSRYYTQRGLEQISLEAAEAALEGAGREPEEIGSVIFCTCTSTTLIPSVASWLSGQLGIQQTHGSFDVIAACAGFPYGLAEATRLLQEVERPVLVVFAEKFSDKIGTVRTSRMIFGDGAAAVVIGP
;
A
#
# COMPACT_ATOMS: atom_id res chain seq x y z
N MET A 1 -3.03 7.71 7.58
CA MET A 1 -2.90 7.24 6.19
C MET A 1 -3.12 8.45 5.31
N LYS A 2 -2.12 8.92 4.56
CA LYS A 2 -2.32 10.07 3.67
C LYS A 2 -3.31 9.68 2.56
N PRO A 3 -4.29 10.53 2.22
CA PRO A 3 -5.16 10.32 1.07
C PRO A 3 -4.32 10.32 -0.22
N PHE A 4 -4.94 9.89 -1.33
CA PHE A 4 -4.43 10.22 -2.65
C PHE A 4 -4.29 11.75 -2.79
N VAL A 5 -3.41 12.19 -3.68
CA VAL A 5 -3.20 13.59 -3.98
C VAL A 5 -3.41 13.83 -5.46
N ILE A 6 -3.76 15.06 -5.81
CA ILE A 6 -3.77 15.53 -7.19
C ILE A 6 -2.45 16.27 -7.41
N ASN A 7 -1.63 15.77 -8.34
CA ASN A 7 -0.35 16.40 -8.65
C ASN A 7 -0.54 17.68 -9.49
N SER A 8 0.57 18.35 -9.79
CA SER A 8 0.59 19.57 -10.62
C SER A 8 0.03 19.38 -12.04
N HIS A 9 -0.10 18.14 -12.51
CA HIS A 9 -0.68 17.78 -13.80
C HIS A 9 -2.16 17.40 -13.72
N GLY A 10 -2.81 17.57 -12.57
CA GLY A 10 -4.22 17.21 -12.37
C GLY A 10 -4.47 15.70 -12.28
N ARG A 11 -3.43 14.88 -12.09
CA ARG A 11 -3.52 13.41 -12.05
C ARG A 11 -3.54 12.89 -10.61
N LEU A 12 -4.26 11.78 -10.43
CA LEU A 12 -4.28 11.01 -9.19
C LEU A 12 -2.89 10.41 -8.92
N VAL A 13 -2.36 10.65 -7.72
CA VAL A 13 -1.13 10.03 -7.24
C VAL A 13 -1.37 9.41 -5.87
N PHE A 14 -0.89 8.17 -5.70
CA PHE A 14 -0.92 7.42 -4.45
C PHE A 14 0.50 7.28 -3.89
N PRO A 15 0.94 8.19 -3.00
CA PRO A 15 2.33 8.20 -2.55
C PRO A 15 2.87 6.91 -1.96
N PHE A 16 2.01 6.15 -1.28
CA PHE A 16 2.41 4.89 -0.69
C PHE A 16 2.83 3.85 -1.75
N ASN A 17 2.30 3.92 -2.97
CA ASN A 17 2.53 2.86 -3.96
C ASN A 17 3.98 2.76 -4.41
N PHE A 18 4.72 3.86 -4.33
CA PHE A 18 6.14 3.89 -4.67
C PHE A 18 7.05 4.04 -3.44
N LEU A 19 6.51 4.13 -2.22
CA LEU A 19 7.28 4.14 -0.98
C LEU A 19 6.82 2.97 -0.09
N PRO A 20 7.52 1.83 -0.14
CA PRO A 20 7.15 0.66 0.67
C PRO A 20 7.11 1.01 2.15
N THR A 21 5.98 0.70 2.80
CA THR A 21 5.77 0.85 4.24
C THR A 21 5.05 -0.39 4.76
N LEU A 22 5.50 -0.90 5.90
CA LEU A 22 4.90 -2.04 6.60
C LEU A 22 4.58 -1.61 8.03
N ASP A 23 3.51 -2.17 8.60
CA ASP A 23 3.15 -1.96 10.00
C ASP A 23 3.84 -3.02 10.86
N PHE A 24 4.97 -2.66 11.47
CA PHE A 24 5.73 -3.56 12.35
C PHE A 24 5.13 -3.69 13.75
N SER A 25 4.08 -2.92 14.10
CA SER A 25 3.44 -3.03 15.41
C SER A 25 2.59 -4.28 15.58
N VAL A 26 2.22 -4.94 14.48
CA VAL A 26 1.39 -6.16 14.46
C VAL A 26 2.19 -7.43 14.15
N MET A 27 3.52 -7.31 13.97
CA MET A 27 4.41 -8.43 13.67
C MET A 27 5.24 -8.79 14.91
N GLU A 28 5.31 -10.07 15.22
CA GLU A 28 5.95 -10.62 16.42
C GLU A 28 7.10 -11.58 16.09
N SER A 29 7.27 -12.01 14.84
CA SER A 29 8.31 -12.96 14.45
C SER A 29 8.84 -12.70 13.03
N LEU A 30 10.03 -13.26 12.73
CA LEU A 30 10.58 -13.27 11.37
C LEU A 30 9.69 -14.04 10.41
N GLU A 31 9.06 -15.14 10.84
CA GLU A 31 8.11 -15.90 10.01
C GLU A 31 6.93 -15.03 9.56
N GLN A 32 6.39 -14.18 10.45
CA GLN A 32 5.32 -13.26 10.08
C GLN A 32 5.80 -12.17 9.13
N LEU A 33 7.01 -11.64 9.33
CA LEU A 33 7.62 -10.68 8.42
C LEU A 33 7.83 -11.31 7.03
N ASP A 34 8.38 -12.52 6.98
CA ASP A 34 8.62 -13.24 5.73
C ASP A 34 7.31 -13.52 5.00
N ALA A 35 6.24 -13.93 5.68
CA ALA A 35 4.92 -14.10 5.07
C ALA A 35 4.36 -12.79 4.48
N VAL A 36 4.63 -11.65 5.13
CA VAL A 36 4.24 -10.33 4.61
C VAL A 36 5.10 -9.93 3.42
N ILE A 37 6.40 -10.16 3.47
CA ILE A 37 7.34 -9.89 2.38
C ILE A 37 7.05 -10.79 1.17
N GLU A 38 6.70 -12.05 1.38
CA GLU A 38 6.33 -12.99 0.33
C GLU A 38 5.09 -12.47 -0.44
N ARG A 39 4.06 -12.09 0.33
CA ARG A 39 2.85 -11.47 -0.19
C ARG A 39 3.11 -10.15 -0.90
N ASP A 40 3.98 -9.30 -0.33
CA ASP A 40 4.10 -7.90 -0.74
C ASP A 40 5.23 -7.61 -1.73
N PHE A 41 6.21 -8.51 -1.88
CA PHE A 41 7.36 -8.32 -2.75
C PHE A 41 7.72 -9.59 -3.56
N GLU A 42 7.55 -10.79 -3.02
CA GLU A 42 8.17 -12.01 -3.59
C GLU A 42 7.41 -12.63 -4.74
N ALA A 43 6.09 -12.80 -4.60
CA ALA A 43 5.31 -13.72 -5.45
C ALA A 43 5.36 -13.42 -6.96
N LYS A 44 5.97 -12.30 -7.38
CA LYS A 44 6.06 -11.86 -8.78
C LYS A 44 7.40 -11.25 -9.19
N ALA A 45 8.38 -11.11 -8.30
CA ALA A 45 9.64 -10.46 -8.63
C ALA A 45 10.66 -11.48 -9.16
N PRO A 46 11.17 -11.33 -10.40
CA PRO A 46 12.18 -12.25 -10.93
C PRO A 46 13.52 -12.04 -10.21
N THR A 47 14.25 -13.12 -9.97
CA THR A 47 15.63 -13.06 -9.50
C THR A 47 16.57 -12.59 -10.62
N GLY A 48 17.81 -12.23 -10.27
CA GLY A 48 18.81 -11.89 -11.29
C GLY A 48 19.15 -13.07 -12.20
N THR A 49 18.97 -14.31 -11.71
CA THR A 49 19.12 -15.53 -12.50
C THR A 49 17.93 -15.73 -13.44
N ASP A 50 16.70 -15.54 -12.95
CA ASP A 50 15.49 -15.64 -13.80
C ASP A 50 15.52 -14.63 -14.96
N ILE A 51 15.98 -13.40 -14.70
CA ILE A 51 16.15 -12.38 -15.74
C ILE A 51 17.17 -12.85 -16.78
N LEU A 52 18.33 -13.37 -16.35
CA LEU A 52 19.37 -13.87 -17.25
C LEU A 52 18.85 -15.03 -18.11
N GLU A 53 18.21 -16.03 -17.51
CA GLU A 53 17.63 -17.17 -18.22
C GLU A 53 16.56 -16.73 -19.23
N ARG A 54 15.72 -15.75 -18.87
CA ARG A 54 14.72 -15.19 -19.78
C ARG A 54 15.37 -14.41 -20.93
N VAL A 55 16.43 -13.66 -20.67
CA VAL A 55 17.21 -12.99 -21.72
C VAL A 55 17.81 -14.02 -22.68
N GLU A 56 18.46 -15.06 -22.16
CA GLU A 56 19.14 -16.08 -22.97
C GLU A 56 18.16 -16.94 -23.78
N SER A 57 16.96 -17.17 -23.26
CA SER A 57 15.88 -17.87 -23.98
C SER A 57 15.08 -16.96 -24.92
N GLY A 58 15.36 -15.66 -24.97
CA GLY A 58 14.60 -14.69 -25.78
C GLY A 58 13.15 -14.51 -25.32
N GLY A 59 12.88 -14.68 -24.03
CA GLY A 59 11.53 -14.63 -23.45
C GLY A 59 11.01 -13.22 -23.14
N TYR A 60 11.73 -12.16 -23.53
CA TYR A 60 11.25 -10.78 -23.46
C TYR A 60 10.77 -10.34 -24.85
N GLU A 61 9.54 -9.84 -24.94
CA GLU A 61 8.98 -9.35 -26.21
C GLU A 61 9.39 -7.91 -26.48
N THR A 62 9.44 -7.09 -25.44
CA THR A 62 9.72 -5.65 -25.55
C THR A 62 10.71 -5.15 -24.48
N ARG A 63 11.26 -3.97 -24.71
CA ARG A 63 12.07 -3.25 -23.70
C ARG A 63 11.32 -3.05 -22.39
N TYR A 64 10.03 -2.72 -22.44
CA TYR A 64 9.20 -2.52 -21.25
C TYR A 64 9.15 -3.77 -20.36
N ASP A 65 9.00 -4.96 -20.94
CA ASP A 65 8.94 -6.22 -20.18
C ASP A 65 10.24 -6.45 -19.39
N LEU A 66 11.39 -6.17 -20.03
CA LEU A 66 12.70 -6.24 -19.39
C LEU A 66 12.84 -5.19 -18.29
N LEU A 67 12.50 -3.92 -18.57
CA LEU A 67 12.57 -2.82 -17.60
C LEU A 67 11.75 -3.10 -16.35
N ARG A 68 10.54 -3.63 -16.53
CA ARG A 68 9.66 -4.00 -15.43
C ARG A 68 10.25 -5.10 -14.56
N ASP A 69 10.77 -6.15 -15.17
CA ASP A 69 11.40 -7.26 -14.42
C ASP A 69 12.66 -6.79 -13.67
N VAL A 70 13.49 -5.95 -14.29
CA VAL A 70 14.65 -5.32 -13.62
C VAL A 70 14.21 -4.47 -12.43
N ALA A 71 13.17 -3.63 -12.59
CA ALA A 71 12.66 -2.80 -11.50
C ALA A 71 12.11 -3.66 -10.35
N LEU A 72 11.30 -4.68 -10.64
CA LEU A 72 10.77 -5.62 -9.63
C LEU A 72 11.91 -6.35 -8.90
N ASN A 73 12.93 -6.81 -9.63
CA ASN A 73 14.11 -7.42 -9.03
C ASN A 73 14.80 -6.46 -8.04
N LEU A 74 15.00 -5.21 -8.42
CA LEU A 74 15.66 -4.22 -7.56
C LEU A 74 14.84 -3.91 -6.30
N PHE A 75 13.52 -3.85 -6.39
CA PHE A 75 12.65 -3.74 -5.21
C PHE A 75 12.77 -4.97 -4.31
N TRP A 76 12.77 -6.17 -4.89
CA TRP A 76 12.97 -7.43 -4.15
C TRP A 76 14.32 -7.47 -3.42
N VAL A 77 15.40 -7.07 -4.08
CA VAL A 77 16.74 -7.00 -3.47
C VAL A 77 16.75 -6.06 -2.26
N ASN A 78 15.99 -4.96 -2.32
CA ASN A 78 15.96 -3.96 -1.26
C ASN A 78 14.79 -4.14 -0.29
N ARG A 79 13.99 -5.22 -0.36
CA ARG A 79 12.73 -5.38 0.39
C ARG A 79 12.82 -5.07 1.90
N TYR A 80 13.85 -5.57 2.58
CA TYR A 80 14.09 -5.27 3.99
C TYR A 80 14.71 -3.88 4.21
N ALA A 81 15.67 -3.48 3.37
CA ALA A 81 16.29 -2.16 3.46
C ALA A 81 15.23 -1.05 3.31
N PHE A 82 14.38 -1.15 2.30
CA PHE A 82 13.26 -0.25 2.06
C PHE A 82 12.32 -0.16 3.25
N THR A 83 11.92 -1.29 3.83
CA THR A 83 10.82 -1.29 4.82
C THR A 83 11.31 -1.02 6.23
N MET A 84 12.56 -1.39 6.56
CA MET A 84 13.07 -1.38 7.93
C MET A 84 14.12 -0.30 8.19
N TYR A 85 14.92 0.11 7.20
CA TYR A 85 16.11 0.93 7.48
C TYR A 85 16.21 2.22 6.67
N GLU A 86 16.78 3.24 7.29
CA GLU A 86 17.41 4.37 6.61
C GLU A 86 18.90 4.10 6.43
N LYS A 87 19.41 4.31 5.23
CA LYS A 87 20.84 4.17 4.91
C LYS A 87 21.55 5.49 5.15
N ARG A 88 22.65 5.47 5.92
CA ARG A 88 23.41 6.65 6.32
C ARG A 88 24.90 6.46 6.06
N PRO A 89 25.43 6.99 4.95
CA PRO A 89 26.88 7.10 4.75
C PRO A 89 27.54 7.79 5.94
N THR A 90 28.53 7.13 6.55
CA THR A 90 29.21 7.60 7.76
C THR A 90 30.70 7.29 7.65
N ARG A 91 31.56 8.24 8.02
CA ARG A 91 33.00 8.00 8.09
C ARG A 91 33.31 6.94 9.13
N TRP A 92 34.23 6.03 8.84
CA TRP A 92 34.55 4.91 9.70
C TRP A 92 34.99 5.31 11.10
N ARG A 93 35.75 6.41 11.24
CA ARG A 93 36.12 6.98 12.54
C ARG A 93 34.94 7.42 13.39
N ASP A 94 33.85 7.86 12.76
CA ASP A 94 32.66 8.44 13.41
C ASP A 94 31.58 7.38 13.71
N VAL A 95 31.79 6.12 13.33
CA VAL A 95 30.83 5.03 13.54
C VAL A 95 30.62 4.76 15.04
N PRO A 96 29.36 4.75 15.54
CA PRO A 96 29.06 4.50 16.94
C PRO A 96 29.08 2.99 17.26
N ARG A 97 30.26 2.45 17.60
CA ARG A 97 30.51 1.01 17.77
C ARG A 97 29.75 0.33 18.92
N GLY A 98 29.29 1.08 19.92
CA GLY A 98 28.60 0.55 21.10
C GLY A 98 27.08 0.67 21.08
N ARG A 99 26.48 1.12 19.96
CA ARG A 99 25.02 1.28 19.84
C ARG A 99 24.38 -0.01 19.31
N GLU A 100 23.34 -0.48 20.00
CA GLU A 100 22.59 -1.69 19.61
C GLU A 100 21.50 -1.42 18.55
N ASP A 101 21.19 -0.15 18.30
CA ASP A 101 20.21 0.30 17.30
C ASP A 101 20.87 0.87 16.02
N VAL A 102 22.18 0.67 15.87
CA VAL A 102 22.93 1.04 14.67
C VAL A 102 23.53 -0.22 14.05
N PHE A 103 23.10 -0.48 12.82
CA PHE A 103 23.44 -1.70 12.10
C PHE A 103 24.42 -1.42 10.98
N LEU A 104 25.25 -2.40 10.66
CA LEU A 104 26.16 -2.36 9.52
C LEU A 104 25.90 -3.61 8.68
N PRO A 105 25.48 -3.47 7.41
CA PRO A 105 25.11 -4.63 6.61
C PRO A 105 26.36 -5.46 6.29
N ALA A 106 26.34 -6.73 6.71
CA ALA A 106 27.20 -7.76 6.15
C ALA A 106 26.67 -8.15 4.77
N VAL A 107 27.54 -8.15 3.76
CA VAL A 107 27.15 -8.39 2.36
C VAL A 107 28.03 -9.42 1.68
N THR A 108 27.41 -10.32 0.91
CA THR A 108 28.10 -11.30 0.08
C THR A 108 28.29 -10.74 -1.32
N PRO A 109 29.47 -10.87 -1.96
CA PRO A 109 29.69 -10.42 -3.34
C PRO A 109 28.68 -11.01 -4.33
N TRP A 110 28.30 -10.22 -5.34
CA TRP A 110 27.37 -10.68 -6.37
C TRP A 110 28.07 -11.53 -7.43
N GLU A 111 28.00 -12.86 -7.27
CA GLU A 111 28.54 -13.82 -8.23
C GLU A 111 27.86 -13.70 -9.61
N ASP A 112 28.68 -13.79 -10.66
CA ASP A 112 28.30 -13.61 -12.07
C ASP A 112 27.60 -12.28 -12.38
N GLY A 113 27.81 -11.24 -11.55
CA GLY A 113 27.20 -9.93 -11.74
C GLY A 113 27.50 -9.33 -13.11
N GLU A 114 28.77 -9.36 -13.54
CA GLU A 114 29.19 -8.80 -14.84
C GLU A 114 28.45 -9.45 -16.02
N ARG A 115 28.29 -10.78 -16.01
CA ARG A 115 27.54 -11.51 -17.04
C ARG A 115 26.07 -11.08 -17.06
N LYS A 116 25.44 -10.98 -15.88
CA LYS A 116 24.03 -10.56 -15.76
C LYS A 116 23.83 -9.12 -16.23
N VAL A 117 24.76 -8.23 -15.91
CA VAL A 117 24.76 -6.82 -16.34
C VAL A 117 24.91 -6.70 -17.86
N ALA A 118 25.89 -7.41 -18.44
CA ALA A 118 26.10 -7.44 -19.88
C ALA A 118 24.86 -8.00 -20.61
N ALA A 119 24.30 -9.11 -20.13
CA ALA A 119 23.11 -9.71 -20.73
C ALA A 119 21.90 -8.77 -20.75
N VAL A 120 21.64 -8.04 -19.65
CA VAL A 120 20.54 -7.06 -19.60
C VAL A 120 20.79 -5.89 -20.56
N ARG A 121 22.02 -5.38 -20.67
CA ARG A 121 22.37 -4.32 -21.64
C ARG A 121 22.17 -4.80 -23.08
N ASP A 122 22.75 -5.94 -23.43
CA ASP A 122 22.66 -6.52 -24.77
C ASP A 122 21.22 -6.89 -25.16
N ALA A 123 20.40 -7.30 -24.19
CA ALA A 123 18.98 -7.52 -24.39
C ALA A 123 18.25 -6.22 -24.69
N TYR A 124 18.45 -5.19 -23.86
CA TYR A 124 17.80 -3.89 -24.04
C TYR A 124 18.11 -3.27 -25.41
N ASP A 125 19.38 -3.32 -25.83
CA ASP A 125 19.82 -2.75 -27.10
C ASP A 125 19.21 -3.47 -28.33
N ARG A 126 18.82 -4.74 -28.18
CA ARG A 126 18.20 -5.56 -29.26
C ARG A 126 16.68 -5.53 -29.25
N LEU A 127 16.05 -5.26 -28.11
CA LEU A 127 14.60 -5.24 -27.97
C LEU A 127 14.02 -3.96 -28.56
N GLU A 128 12.86 -4.09 -29.20
CA GLU A 128 12.10 -2.94 -29.68
C GLU A 128 11.37 -2.26 -28.50
N PRO A 129 11.22 -0.92 -28.55
CA PRO A 129 10.45 -0.18 -27.55
C PRO A 129 8.97 -0.58 -27.63
N ALA A 130 8.33 -0.75 -26.46
CA ALA A 130 6.92 -1.13 -26.39
C ALA A 130 6.01 0.08 -26.65
N PHE A 131 6.42 1.23 -26.14
CA PHE A 131 5.61 2.44 -26.18
C PHE A 131 6.39 3.64 -26.71
N GLY A 132 7.40 4.10 -25.96
CA GLY A 132 8.04 5.39 -26.20
C GLY A 132 9.56 5.31 -26.01
N PRO A 133 10.36 5.28 -27.10
CA PRO A 133 11.79 5.02 -27.02
C PRO A 133 12.52 5.99 -26.09
N ASP A 134 12.28 7.30 -26.22
CA ASP A 134 12.95 8.31 -25.40
C ASP A 134 12.62 8.18 -23.91
N ALA A 135 11.39 7.79 -23.57
CA ALA A 135 10.96 7.62 -22.18
C ALA A 135 11.54 6.33 -21.59
N GLU A 136 11.53 5.25 -22.37
CA GLU A 136 12.15 3.97 -21.99
C GLU A 136 13.65 4.12 -21.79
N ASP A 137 14.36 4.85 -22.67
CA ASP A 137 15.81 5.10 -22.55
C ASP A 137 16.13 5.89 -21.27
N ARG A 138 15.39 6.96 -20.97
CA ARG A 138 15.57 7.71 -19.71
C ARG A 138 15.33 6.85 -18.46
N ILE A 139 14.32 5.99 -18.50
CA ILE A 139 13.99 5.07 -17.40
C ILE A 139 15.09 4.02 -17.26
N PHE A 140 15.54 3.46 -18.38
CA PHE A 140 16.60 2.48 -18.44
C PHE A 140 17.89 3.02 -17.87
N ASP A 141 18.31 4.23 -18.24
CA ASP A 141 19.55 4.82 -17.74
C ASP A 141 19.58 4.87 -16.21
N VAL A 142 18.46 5.25 -15.59
CA VAL A 142 18.35 5.31 -14.11
C VAL A 142 18.29 3.90 -13.51
N LEU A 143 17.44 3.01 -14.02
CA LEU A 143 17.31 1.65 -13.47
C LEU A 143 18.57 0.82 -13.67
N PHE A 144 19.15 0.87 -14.86
CA PHE A 144 20.33 0.13 -15.22
C PHE A 144 21.54 0.62 -14.45
N ASP A 145 21.69 1.91 -14.18
CA ASP A 145 22.77 2.39 -13.32
C ASP A 145 22.69 1.79 -11.90
N VAL A 146 21.49 1.65 -11.33
CA VAL A 146 21.29 0.95 -10.05
C VAL A 146 21.59 -0.55 -10.16
N PHE A 147 21.13 -1.19 -11.24
CA PHE A 147 21.33 -2.63 -11.47
C PHE A 147 22.79 -3.00 -11.75
N ALA A 148 23.46 -2.24 -12.62
CA ALA A 148 24.81 -2.47 -13.09
C ALA A 148 25.85 -2.31 -11.99
N ASN A 149 25.58 -1.42 -11.04
CA ASN A 149 26.48 -1.14 -9.92
C ASN A 149 26.10 -1.89 -8.64
N ARG A 150 25.19 -2.88 -8.72
CA ARG A 150 24.95 -3.80 -7.60
C ARG A 150 26.24 -4.58 -7.32
N ARG A 151 26.71 -4.55 -6.07
CA ARG A 151 27.92 -5.29 -5.65
C ARG A 151 27.64 -6.55 -4.84
N HIS A 152 26.41 -6.74 -4.38
CA HIS A 152 26.07 -7.77 -3.40
C HIS A 152 24.92 -8.69 -3.87
N HIS A 153 24.93 -9.91 -3.33
CA HIS A 153 23.92 -10.93 -3.59
C HIS A 153 22.58 -10.59 -2.90
N ALA A 154 21.46 -11.01 -3.51
CA ALA A 154 20.11 -10.62 -3.09
C ALA A 154 19.33 -11.71 -2.32
N THR A 155 19.80 -12.96 -2.38
CA THR A 155 19.07 -14.13 -1.86
C THR A 155 19.31 -14.37 -0.37
N GLU A 156 20.53 -14.16 0.11
CA GLU A 156 20.93 -14.38 1.51
C GLU A 156 20.92 -13.07 2.31
N LEU A 157 19.87 -12.26 2.16
CA LEU A 157 19.77 -10.99 2.88
C LEU A 157 18.98 -11.20 4.18
N PRO A 158 19.64 -11.32 5.36
CA PRO A 158 18.90 -11.43 6.61
C PRO A 158 18.07 -10.17 6.83
N ALA A 159 16.84 -10.31 7.31
CA ALA A 159 15.96 -9.17 7.59
C ALA A 159 16.57 -8.24 8.64
N ILE A 160 17.13 -8.83 9.71
CA ILE A 160 17.84 -8.12 10.76
C ILE A 160 19.33 -8.11 10.43
N LYS A 161 19.90 -6.91 10.30
CA LYS A 161 21.34 -6.74 10.06
C LYS A 161 22.12 -6.87 11.38
N PRO A 162 23.41 -7.25 11.34
CA PRO A 162 24.23 -7.22 12.54
C PRO A 162 24.45 -5.78 13.00
N THR A 163 24.57 -5.57 14.30
CA THR A 163 25.04 -4.31 14.87
C THR A 163 26.50 -4.09 14.50
N VAL A 164 26.98 -2.85 14.62
CA VAL A 164 28.41 -2.56 14.42
C VAL A 164 29.29 -3.43 15.34
N SER A 165 28.86 -3.67 16.59
CA SER A 165 29.62 -4.51 17.52
C SER A 165 29.63 -5.98 17.11
N GLU A 166 28.52 -6.50 16.58
CA GLU A 166 28.41 -7.90 16.14
C GLU A 166 29.35 -8.16 14.95
N ILE A 167 29.25 -7.34 13.90
CA ILE A 167 30.04 -7.55 12.68
C ILE A 167 31.55 -7.36 12.90
N LEU A 168 31.96 -6.50 13.85
CA LEU A 168 33.37 -6.35 14.22
C LEU A 168 33.99 -7.62 14.80
N ASN A 169 33.17 -8.52 15.36
CA ASN A 169 33.62 -9.80 15.89
C ASN A 169 33.62 -10.92 14.82
N GLU A 170 33.08 -10.66 13.63
CA GLU A 170 33.04 -11.60 12.51
C GLU A 170 34.26 -11.41 11.60
N ARG A 171 35.14 -12.41 11.53
CA ARG A 171 36.32 -12.33 10.65
C ARG A 171 35.92 -12.44 9.18
N GLY A 172 36.45 -11.56 8.34
CA GLY A 172 36.19 -11.59 6.90
C GLY A 172 34.83 -11.02 6.49
N ALA A 173 34.09 -10.42 7.42
CA ALA A 173 32.81 -9.80 7.10
C ALA A 173 33.04 -8.61 6.15
N LEU A 174 32.37 -8.64 5.00
CA LEU A 174 32.44 -7.56 4.02
C LEU A 174 31.28 -6.58 4.23
N THR A 175 31.57 -5.30 4.03
CA THR A 175 30.56 -4.23 4.02
C THR A 175 30.77 -3.26 2.86
N PHE A 176 29.83 -2.33 2.67
CA PHE A 176 29.98 -1.27 1.67
C PHE A 176 31.04 -0.26 2.10
N CYS A 177 31.99 0.00 1.22
CA CYS A 177 32.93 1.10 1.33
C CYS A 177 32.72 2.08 0.17
N LEU A 178 32.57 3.35 0.50
CA LEU A 178 32.26 4.45 -0.41
C LEU A 178 33.45 5.42 -0.47
N PRO A 179 34.52 5.10 -1.24
CA PRO A 179 35.63 6.02 -1.41
C PRO A 179 35.14 7.31 -2.07
N GLY A 180 35.45 8.46 -1.46
CA GLY A 180 35.05 9.76 -2.01
C GLY A 180 33.55 10.05 -1.94
N HIS A 181 32.85 9.59 -0.88
CA HIS A 181 31.45 9.93 -0.66
C HIS A 181 31.21 11.44 -0.74
N ASP A 182 30.37 11.83 -1.69
CA ASP A 182 29.86 13.19 -1.85
C ASP A 182 28.51 13.34 -1.13
N PRO A 183 28.41 14.12 -0.05
CA PRO A 183 27.13 14.36 0.62
C PRO A 183 26.12 15.13 -0.24
N ASP A 184 26.59 15.81 -1.30
CA ASP A 184 25.76 16.57 -2.24
C ASP A 184 25.37 15.75 -3.48
N TYR A 185 25.60 14.43 -3.47
CA TYR A 185 25.23 13.55 -4.59
C TYR A 185 23.74 13.70 -4.93
N PRO A 186 23.39 13.90 -6.22
CA PRO A 186 22.04 14.27 -6.61
C PRO A 186 21.02 13.15 -6.31
N THR A 187 19.92 13.56 -5.68
CA THR A 187 18.75 12.71 -5.44
C THR A 187 17.50 13.40 -5.95
N TYR A 188 16.44 12.62 -6.18
CA TYR A 188 15.13 13.18 -6.52
C TYR A 188 14.41 13.60 -5.25
N ALA A 189 13.97 14.86 -5.18
CA ALA A 189 13.07 15.31 -4.13
C ALA A 189 11.74 14.55 -4.18
N TYR A 190 11.06 14.45 -3.04
CA TYR A 190 9.77 13.75 -2.94
C TYR A 190 8.73 14.32 -3.92
N GLU A 191 8.68 15.64 -4.06
CA GLU A 191 7.80 16.35 -5.00
C GLU A 191 8.12 15.99 -6.44
N GLN A 192 9.39 15.82 -6.80
CA GLN A 192 9.79 15.41 -8.16
C GLN A 192 9.30 13.99 -8.46
N ILE A 193 9.41 13.05 -7.50
CA ILE A 193 8.91 11.67 -7.68
C ILE A 193 7.39 11.67 -7.79
N ARG A 194 6.70 12.41 -6.91
CA ARG A 194 5.24 12.52 -6.92
C ARG A 194 4.73 13.12 -8.23
N ASP A 195 5.39 14.17 -8.71
CA ASP A 195 4.98 14.92 -9.90
C ASP A 195 5.61 14.36 -11.19
N ALA A 196 6.32 13.23 -11.12
CA ALA A 196 6.80 12.52 -12.31
C ALA A 196 5.63 12.24 -13.26
N SER A 197 5.84 12.44 -14.57
CA SER A 197 4.80 12.27 -15.56
C SER A 197 5.34 11.70 -16.87
N GLU A 198 4.58 10.78 -17.43
CA GLU A 198 4.76 10.23 -18.78
C GLU A 198 3.38 10.13 -19.45
N ASP A 199 3.35 10.10 -20.77
CA ASP A 199 2.09 9.95 -21.51
C ASP A 199 1.48 8.55 -21.31
N VAL A 200 2.36 7.55 -21.21
CA VAL A 200 2.01 6.12 -21.05
C VAL A 200 1.98 5.76 -19.57
N ALA A 201 0.93 5.07 -19.15
CA ALA A 201 0.66 4.74 -17.75
C ALA A 201 1.77 3.91 -17.10
N GLU A 202 2.17 2.89 -17.84
CA GLU A 202 3.18 1.90 -17.51
C GLU A 202 4.55 2.56 -17.32
N LEU A 203 4.92 3.46 -18.23
CA LEU A 203 6.19 4.19 -18.16
C LEU A 203 6.20 5.21 -17.02
N GLU A 204 5.06 5.85 -16.72
CA GLU A 204 4.97 6.76 -15.58
C GLU A 204 5.22 6.02 -14.25
N ALA A 205 4.65 4.82 -14.10
CA ALA A 205 4.88 3.97 -12.94
C ALA A 205 6.35 3.53 -12.84
N LEU A 206 6.95 3.06 -13.95
CA LEU A 206 8.36 2.67 -13.98
C LEU A 206 9.30 3.85 -13.70
N ARG A 207 9.00 5.04 -14.19
CA ARG A 207 9.78 6.24 -13.90
C ARG A 207 9.80 6.56 -12.42
N ARG A 208 8.64 6.52 -11.74
CA ARG A 208 8.58 6.70 -10.28
C ARG A 208 9.38 5.64 -9.53
N MET A 209 9.25 4.38 -9.95
CA MET A 209 10.02 3.27 -9.40
C MET A 209 11.53 3.49 -9.56
N ALA A 210 11.99 3.91 -10.74
CA ALA A 210 13.39 4.20 -11.02
C ALA A 210 13.94 5.30 -10.13
N MET A 211 13.20 6.41 -9.98
CA MET A 211 13.61 7.52 -9.12
C MET A 211 13.71 7.10 -7.64
N VAL A 212 12.76 6.29 -7.16
CA VAL A 212 12.80 5.73 -5.79
C VAL A 212 14.00 4.81 -5.59
N LEU A 213 14.28 3.94 -6.56
CA LEU A 213 15.41 3.01 -6.52
C LEU A 213 16.74 3.75 -6.57
N HIS A 214 16.88 4.80 -7.38
CA HIS A 214 18.04 5.69 -7.39
C HIS A 214 18.31 6.29 -6.01
N ASN A 215 17.26 6.82 -5.37
CA ASN A 215 17.37 7.42 -4.03
C ASN A 215 17.72 6.43 -2.91
N GLN A 216 17.69 5.10 -3.16
CA GLN A 216 18.20 4.12 -2.20
C GLN A 216 19.73 4.09 -2.10
N TYR A 217 20.41 4.77 -3.01
CA TYR A 217 21.87 4.81 -3.09
C TYR A 217 22.29 6.26 -3.39
N PRO A 218 22.11 7.21 -2.44
CA PRO A 218 22.46 8.63 -2.62
C PRO A 218 23.99 8.85 -2.61
N TRP A 219 24.70 8.17 -3.49
CA TRP A 219 26.15 8.25 -3.72
C TRP A 219 26.48 7.67 -5.09
N ASP A 220 27.71 7.91 -5.56
CA ASP A 220 28.20 7.29 -6.78
C ASP A 220 28.40 5.78 -6.59
N ARG A 221 27.48 5.01 -7.18
CA ARG A 221 27.45 3.55 -7.09
C ARG A 221 28.61 2.90 -7.83
N SER A 222 29.16 3.55 -8.86
CA SER A 222 30.27 3.00 -9.65
C SER A 222 31.54 2.84 -8.81
N GLN A 223 31.75 3.74 -7.86
CA GLN A 223 32.88 3.75 -6.94
C GLN A 223 32.68 2.87 -5.70
N THR A 224 31.47 2.32 -5.50
CA THR A 224 31.18 1.46 -4.35
C THR A 224 31.97 0.15 -4.45
N ARG A 225 32.75 -0.15 -3.41
CA ARG A 225 33.48 -1.41 -3.24
C ARG A 225 32.97 -2.18 -2.03
N LEU A 226 33.24 -3.48 -2.01
CA LEU A 226 33.07 -4.31 -0.82
C LEU A 226 34.43 -4.43 -0.13
N GLU A 227 34.48 -4.14 1.15
CA GLU A 227 35.71 -4.12 1.94
C GLU A 227 35.54 -4.94 3.22
N ASP A 228 36.60 -5.64 3.63
CA ASP A 228 36.65 -6.29 4.94
C ASP A 228 36.56 -5.21 6.03
N VAL A 229 35.66 -5.39 6.99
CA VAL A 229 35.46 -4.43 8.09
C VAL A 229 36.76 -4.16 8.86
N GLY A 230 37.63 -5.16 8.99
CA GLY A 230 38.94 -5.03 9.62
C GLY A 230 40.00 -4.31 8.78
N ALA A 231 39.75 -4.11 7.48
CA ALA A 231 40.63 -3.40 6.55
C ALA A 231 40.22 -1.93 6.30
N LEU A 232 39.08 -1.49 6.84
CA LEU A 232 38.59 -0.12 6.69
C LEU A 232 39.52 0.91 7.32
N GLY A 233 39.89 1.93 6.54
CA GLY A 233 40.62 3.10 7.02
C GLY A 233 39.70 4.14 7.67
N ASP A 234 40.27 4.99 8.52
CA ASP A 234 39.49 5.98 9.30
C ASP A 234 38.71 7.00 8.44
N ASP A 235 39.16 7.26 7.21
CA ASP A 235 38.53 8.18 6.25
C ASP A 235 37.61 7.48 5.24
N ASP A 236 37.53 6.14 5.26
CA ASP A 236 36.57 5.42 4.42
C ASP A 236 35.14 5.69 4.93
N PHE A 237 34.19 5.81 4.00
CA PHE A 237 32.78 5.89 4.34
C PHE A 237 32.13 4.52 4.24
N VAL A 238 31.35 4.15 5.26
CA VAL A 238 30.50 2.96 5.28
C VAL A 238 29.03 3.35 5.26
N VAL A 239 28.14 2.40 4.93
CA VAL A 239 26.69 2.65 4.92
C VAL A 239 26.05 2.04 6.17
N LEU A 240 25.78 2.87 7.18
CA LEU A 240 25.06 2.44 8.37
C LEU A 240 23.56 2.31 8.08
N PHE A 241 22.92 1.35 8.73
CA PHE A 241 21.49 1.10 8.66
C PHE A 241 20.90 1.50 10.01
N SER A 242 20.02 2.50 10.02
CA SER A 242 19.26 2.92 11.21
C SER A 242 17.80 2.52 11.04
N PRO A 243 17.10 1.99 12.07
CA PRO A 243 15.66 1.72 11.97
C PRO A 243 14.89 2.97 11.53
N ARG A 244 13.92 2.81 10.61
CA ARG A 244 13.14 3.94 10.07
C ARG A 244 12.29 4.63 11.15
N ASP A 245 11.79 3.86 12.10
CA ASP A 245 10.98 4.36 13.21
C ASP A 245 11.09 3.45 14.44
N ARG A 246 10.38 3.82 15.51
CA ARG A 246 10.36 3.07 16.76
C ARG A 246 9.69 1.70 16.61
N GLN A 247 8.71 1.53 15.71
CA GLN A 247 8.03 0.24 15.51
C GLN A 247 8.98 -0.80 14.94
N VAL A 248 9.84 -0.40 13.98
CA VAL A 248 10.88 -1.28 13.45
C VAL A 248 11.89 -1.66 14.55
N LEU A 249 12.34 -0.69 15.34
CA LEU A 249 13.28 -0.96 16.43
C LEU A 249 12.67 -1.92 17.47
N ASP A 250 11.43 -1.66 17.92
CA ASP A 250 10.72 -2.54 18.86
C ASP A 250 10.57 -3.95 18.28
N PHE A 251 10.31 -4.09 16.97
CA PHE A 251 10.24 -5.39 16.30
C PHE A 251 11.59 -6.12 16.32
N ILE A 252 12.69 -5.42 15.99
CA ILE A 252 14.04 -5.98 16.03
C ILE A 252 14.39 -6.46 17.46
N GLU A 253 14.10 -5.64 18.47
CA GLU A 253 14.28 -5.97 19.90
C GLU A 253 13.48 -7.24 20.26
N ARG A 254 12.18 -7.31 19.95
CA ARG A 254 11.32 -8.47 20.22
C ARG A 254 11.85 -9.78 19.61
N VAL A 255 12.27 -9.72 18.35
CA VAL A 255 12.80 -10.89 17.63
C VAL A 255 14.14 -11.34 18.22
N ARG A 256 15.04 -10.39 18.54
CA ARG A 256 16.37 -10.69 19.11
C ARG A 256 16.29 -11.27 20.52
N ASP A 257 15.34 -10.81 21.33
CA ASP A 257 15.12 -11.31 22.69
C ASP A 257 14.55 -12.74 22.74
N GLY A 258 14.29 -13.36 21.58
CA GLY A 258 13.73 -14.71 21.50
C GLY A 258 12.28 -14.77 21.98
N GLY A 259 11.58 -13.63 21.95
CA GLY A 259 10.17 -13.51 22.29
C GLY A 259 9.29 -14.18 21.24
N GLU A 260 9.34 -15.51 21.12
CA GLU A 260 8.31 -16.25 20.41
C GLU A 260 6.98 -16.00 21.13
N ALA A 261 6.20 -15.06 20.61
CA ALA A 261 4.79 -14.97 20.94
C ALA A 261 4.16 -16.28 20.45
N ARG A 262 4.07 -17.27 21.35
CA ARG A 262 3.37 -18.53 21.05
C ARG A 262 1.99 -18.17 20.51
N PRO A 263 1.67 -18.52 19.26
CA PRO A 263 0.32 -18.31 18.77
C PRO A 263 -0.61 -19.06 19.72
N ARG A 264 -1.46 -18.32 20.44
CA ARG A 264 -2.56 -18.91 21.20
C ARG A 264 -3.54 -19.43 20.16
N THR A 265 -3.29 -20.63 19.64
CA THR A 265 -4.26 -21.36 18.84
C THR A 265 -5.39 -21.76 19.78
N ALA A 266 -6.39 -20.89 19.89
CA ALA A 266 -7.65 -21.27 20.50
C ALA A 266 -8.18 -22.47 19.71
N ARG A 267 -8.47 -23.59 20.39
CA ARG A 267 -9.12 -24.73 19.74
C ARG A 267 -10.45 -24.22 19.20
N THR A 268 -10.62 -24.26 17.88
CA THR A 268 -11.91 -23.95 17.26
C THR A 268 -12.93 -24.94 17.82
N PRO A 269 -13.96 -24.48 18.55
CA PRO A 269 -15.00 -25.36 19.04
C PRO A 269 -15.68 -26.05 17.86
N GLU A 270 -16.16 -27.27 18.06
CA GLU A 270 -16.95 -27.95 17.04
C GLU A 270 -18.25 -27.17 16.80
N ALA A 271 -18.51 -26.84 15.54
CA ALA A 271 -19.72 -26.11 15.17
C ALA A 271 -20.92 -27.06 15.24
N HIS A 272 -21.82 -26.83 16.18
CA HIS A 272 -23.07 -27.57 16.27
C HIS A 272 -24.20 -26.80 15.62
N LYS A 273 -25.15 -27.51 15.00
CA LYS A 273 -26.37 -26.89 14.50
C LYS A 273 -27.16 -26.26 15.67
N PRO A 274 -27.86 -25.14 15.44
CA PRO A 274 -28.77 -24.60 16.44
C PRO A 274 -29.77 -25.65 16.92
N VAL A 275 -30.03 -25.71 18.23
CA VAL A 275 -30.99 -26.65 18.85
C VAL A 275 -32.37 -26.56 18.17
N LYS A 276 -32.73 -25.36 17.71
CA LYS A 276 -33.94 -25.09 16.93
C LYS A 276 -33.58 -24.22 15.73
N PRO A 277 -34.00 -24.60 14.50
CA PRO A 277 -33.86 -23.73 13.34
C PRO A 277 -34.56 -22.38 13.56
N TYR A 278 -33.91 -21.29 13.16
CA TYR A 278 -34.50 -19.95 13.22
C TYR A 278 -35.37 -19.72 11.98
N PRO A 279 -36.70 -19.57 12.11
CA PRO A 279 -37.57 -19.35 10.96
C PRO A 279 -37.33 -17.94 10.36
N PRO A 280 -37.57 -17.76 9.06
CA PRO A 280 -37.45 -16.44 8.44
C PRO A 280 -38.47 -15.45 9.03
N VAL A 281 -38.06 -14.18 9.15
CA VAL A 281 -38.95 -13.08 9.52
C VAL A 281 -39.81 -12.74 8.32
N MET A 282 -41.12 -12.96 8.44
CA MET A 282 -42.09 -12.62 7.39
C MET A 282 -42.69 -11.24 7.69
N VAL A 283 -42.06 -10.18 7.17
CA VAL A 283 -42.42 -8.77 7.47
C VAL A 283 -43.92 -8.52 7.34
N SER A 284 -44.53 -8.92 6.21
CA SER A 284 -45.96 -8.73 5.94
C SER A 284 -46.92 -9.44 6.89
N ARG A 285 -46.43 -10.38 7.70
CA ARG A 285 -47.24 -11.14 8.67
C ARG A 285 -46.92 -10.80 10.12
N GLN A 286 -45.69 -10.37 10.39
CA GLN A 286 -45.18 -10.20 11.75
C GLN A 286 -45.14 -8.74 12.19
N PHE A 287 -45.03 -7.80 11.25
CA PHE A 287 -44.79 -6.39 11.55
C PHE A 287 -46.10 -5.61 11.42
N LYS A 288 -46.32 -4.66 12.33
CA LYS A 288 -47.51 -3.79 12.36
C LYS A 288 -47.31 -2.57 11.48
N VAL A 289 -46.13 -1.97 11.57
CA VAL A 289 -45.70 -0.85 10.74
C VAL A 289 -45.05 -1.43 9.49
N MET A 290 -45.53 -1.06 8.30
CA MET A 290 -45.07 -1.68 7.05
C MET A 290 -43.96 -0.82 6.43
N PRO A 291 -42.70 -1.28 6.43
CA PRO A 291 -41.60 -0.45 5.94
C PRO A 291 -41.77 -0.12 4.46
N ARG A 292 -41.65 1.16 4.13
CA ARG A 292 -41.64 1.65 2.75
C ARG A 292 -40.36 2.43 2.49
N LEU A 293 -39.69 2.12 1.38
CA LEU A 293 -38.62 2.98 0.86
C LEU A 293 -39.27 4.25 0.28
N GLU A 294 -39.11 5.38 0.97
CA GLU A 294 -39.70 6.66 0.56
C GLU A 294 -38.81 7.38 -0.44
N ALA A 295 -37.49 7.33 -0.23
CA ALA A 295 -36.50 7.88 -1.15
C ALA A 295 -35.15 7.15 -1.07
N LEU A 296 -34.37 7.25 -2.15
CA LEU A 296 -32.97 6.83 -2.24
C LEU A 296 -32.21 7.92 -2.98
N SER A 297 -31.09 8.36 -2.43
CA SER A 297 -30.13 9.26 -3.08
C SER A 297 -28.75 8.62 -3.10
N ALA A 298 -27.89 9.11 -4.00
CA ALA A 298 -26.50 8.71 -4.07
C ALA A 298 -25.59 9.88 -4.44
N VAL A 299 -24.45 9.97 -3.78
CA VAL A 299 -23.37 10.93 -4.02
C VAL A 299 -22.12 10.14 -4.38
N LYS A 300 -21.57 10.42 -5.55
CA LYS A 300 -20.30 9.85 -6.01
C LYS A 300 -19.14 10.77 -5.70
N GLY A 301 -17.93 10.21 -5.67
CA GLY A 301 -16.71 11.02 -5.69
C GLY A 301 -16.60 11.91 -6.93
N GLU A 302 -15.92 13.04 -6.78
CA GLU A 302 -15.73 14.06 -7.81
C GLU A 302 -14.54 13.80 -8.73
N VAL A 303 -13.60 12.94 -8.31
CA VAL A 303 -12.40 12.62 -9.08
C VAL A 303 -12.59 11.27 -9.78
N VAL A 304 -12.48 11.25 -11.10
CA VAL A 304 -12.52 10.00 -11.87
C VAL A 304 -11.15 9.32 -11.79
N CYS A 305 -11.14 8.04 -11.43
CA CYS A 305 -9.97 7.16 -11.50
C CYS A 305 -10.18 6.11 -12.59
N THR A 306 -9.55 6.32 -13.73
CA THR A 306 -9.54 5.38 -14.85
C THR A 306 -8.70 4.15 -14.53
N ASN A 307 -8.80 3.09 -15.33
CA ASN A 307 -7.88 1.95 -15.21
C ASN A 307 -6.43 2.36 -15.50
N ASP A 308 -6.26 3.30 -16.41
CA ASP A 308 -5.03 4.02 -16.69
C ASP A 308 -4.42 4.69 -15.44
N ASP A 309 -5.23 5.33 -14.60
CA ASP A 309 -4.77 5.91 -13.32
C ASP A 309 -4.35 4.83 -12.32
N VAL A 310 -5.00 3.66 -12.34
CA VAL A 310 -4.58 2.51 -11.53
C VAL A 310 -3.19 2.05 -11.96
N ILE A 311 -2.95 1.94 -13.28
CA ILE A 311 -1.65 1.53 -13.84
C ILE A 311 -0.55 2.57 -13.54
N ARG A 312 -0.82 3.88 -13.72
CA ARG A 312 0.12 4.97 -13.37
C ARG A 312 0.61 4.92 -11.94
N ASN A 313 -0.25 4.40 -11.07
CA ASN A 313 -0.01 4.27 -9.65
C ASN A 313 0.32 2.83 -9.25
N SER A 314 0.76 1.98 -10.17
CA SER A 314 1.16 0.61 -9.85
C SER A 314 2.23 0.59 -8.75
N ALA A 315 2.09 -0.32 -7.79
CA ALA A 315 3.10 -0.52 -6.77
C ALA A 315 4.19 -1.48 -7.26
N TYR A 316 5.28 -1.59 -6.49
CA TYR A 316 6.46 -2.41 -6.74
C TYR A 316 6.24 -3.94 -6.72
N ASN A 317 4.99 -4.38 -6.75
CA ASN A 317 4.54 -5.78 -6.77
C ASN A 317 3.33 -5.98 -7.72
N TRP A 318 3.07 -4.97 -8.56
CA TRP A 318 1.89 -4.97 -9.41
C TRP A 318 1.96 -6.07 -10.47
N SER A 319 0.79 -6.65 -10.73
CA SER A 319 0.60 -7.63 -11.82
C SER A 319 0.95 -7.02 -13.17
N SER A 320 1.23 -7.82 -14.18
CA SER A 320 1.44 -7.36 -15.57
C SER A 320 0.17 -6.85 -16.25
N MET A 321 -0.90 -6.59 -15.47
CA MET A 321 -2.19 -6.23 -16.01
C MET A 321 -2.15 -4.81 -16.57
N SER A 322 -2.59 -4.67 -17.81
CA SER A 322 -2.91 -3.41 -18.46
C SER A 322 -4.27 -2.85 -18.00
N ALA A 323 -4.58 -1.62 -18.45
CA ALA A 323 -5.91 -1.05 -18.25
C ALA A 323 -7.03 -1.90 -18.89
N ASP A 324 -6.76 -2.51 -20.04
CA ASP A 324 -7.68 -3.40 -20.74
C ASP A 324 -7.87 -4.73 -20.01
N ASP A 325 -6.82 -5.26 -19.38
CA ASP A 325 -6.93 -6.46 -18.54
C ASP A 325 -7.87 -6.23 -17.36
N ILE A 326 -7.77 -5.07 -16.71
CA ILE A 326 -8.67 -4.68 -15.63
C ILE A 326 -10.11 -4.63 -16.14
N ALA A 327 -10.35 -3.92 -17.24
CA ALA A 327 -11.69 -3.78 -17.82
C ALA A 327 -12.29 -5.15 -18.19
N ARG A 328 -11.51 -5.99 -18.88
CA ARG A 328 -11.93 -7.34 -19.30
C ARG A 328 -12.22 -8.27 -18.13
N LYS A 329 -11.40 -8.24 -17.08
CA LYS A 329 -11.52 -9.15 -15.93
C LYS A 329 -12.61 -8.72 -14.95
N THR A 330 -12.80 -7.42 -14.76
CA THR A 330 -13.67 -6.88 -13.69
C THR A 330 -14.96 -6.24 -14.20
N GLY A 331 -15.01 -5.85 -15.48
CA GLY A 331 -16.08 -5.01 -16.03
C GLY A 331 -16.00 -3.53 -15.64
N ILE A 332 -15.00 -3.13 -14.83
CA ILE A 332 -14.86 -1.76 -14.32
C ILE A 332 -14.04 -0.93 -15.32
N GLN A 333 -14.64 0.16 -15.80
CA GLN A 333 -13.99 1.14 -16.69
C GLN A 333 -13.33 2.28 -15.91
N SER A 334 -13.98 2.71 -14.82
CA SER A 334 -13.49 3.75 -13.94
C SER A 334 -14.09 3.62 -12.55
N ARG A 335 -13.46 4.28 -11.59
CA ARG A 335 -13.91 4.48 -10.21
C ARG A 335 -14.08 5.97 -9.97
N TYR A 336 -14.79 6.34 -8.91
CA TYR A 336 -14.86 7.71 -8.44
C TYR A 336 -14.19 7.78 -7.07
N TYR A 337 -13.35 8.77 -6.85
CA TYR A 337 -12.72 9.06 -5.57
C TYR A 337 -13.10 10.47 -5.10
N THR A 338 -13.01 10.71 -3.80
CA THR A 338 -13.34 12.00 -3.22
C THR A 338 -12.21 12.56 -2.36
N GLN A 339 -11.93 13.86 -2.50
CA GLN A 339 -11.10 14.61 -1.58
C GLN A 339 -11.90 15.06 -0.34
N ARG A 340 -13.23 15.03 -0.42
CA ARG A 340 -14.14 15.35 0.68
C ARG A 340 -14.05 14.30 1.81
N GLY A 341 -14.48 14.70 3.00
CA GLY A 341 -14.62 13.78 4.13
C GLY A 341 -15.71 12.73 3.88
N LEU A 342 -15.58 11.55 4.49
CA LEU A 342 -16.62 10.51 4.44
C LEU A 342 -17.95 11.06 4.97
N GLU A 343 -17.88 11.82 6.06
CA GLU A 343 -19.00 12.48 6.71
C GLU A 343 -19.66 13.52 5.78
N GLN A 344 -18.88 14.25 5.00
CA GLN A 344 -19.38 15.28 4.09
C GLN A 344 -20.21 14.69 2.94
N ILE A 345 -19.67 13.69 2.22
CA ILE A 345 -20.44 13.03 1.14
C ILE A 345 -21.68 12.32 1.68
N SER A 346 -21.64 11.88 2.94
CA SER A 346 -22.76 11.25 3.64
C SER A 346 -23.86 12.25 3.99
N LEU A 347 -23.49 13.46 4.42
CA LEU A 347 -24.44 14.53 4.69
C LEU A 347 -25.16 14.94 3.40
N GLU A 348 -24.43 15.15 2.30
CA GLU A 348 -25.02 15.48 1.00
C GLU A 348 -26.01 14.40 0.53
N ALA A 349 -25.68 13.12 0.73
CA ALA A 349 -26.60 12.03 0.42
C ALA A 349 -27.84 12.08 1.33
N ALA A 350 -27.66 12.26 2.65
CA ALA A 350 -28.77 12.34 3.59
C ALA A 350 -29.74 13.49 3.27
N GLU A 351 -29.22 14.70 3.02
CA GLU A 351 -30.02 15.87 2.63
C GLU A 351 -30.83 15.59 1.36
N ALA A 352 -30.19 15.04 0.32
CA ALA A 352 -30.88 14.70 -0.93
C ALA A 352 -31.94 13.60 -0.75
N ALA A 353 -31.74 12.66 0.17
CA ALA A 353 -32.74 11.62 0.46
C ALA A 353 -33.94 12.18 1.24
N LEU A 354 -33.70 13.09 2.19
CA LEU A 354 -34.78 13.79 2.92
C LEU A 354 -35.61 14.67 1.97
N GLU A 355 -34.95 15.46 1.12
CA GLU A 355 -35.61 16.25 0.08
C GLU A 355 -36.43 15.36 -0.86
N GLY A 356 -35.84 14.25 -1.34
CA GLY A 356 -36.52 13.30 -2.21
C GLY A 356 -37.72 12.60 -1.55
N ALA A 357 -37.70 12.43 -0.23
CA ALA A 357 -38.82 11.88 0.55
C ALA A 357 -39.88 12.93 0.91
N GLY A 358 -39.56 14.23 0.75
CA GLY A 358 -40.38 15.34 1.25
C GLY A 358 -40.50 15.31 2.78
N ARG A 359 -39.43 14.94 3.48
CA ARG A 359 -39.38 14.81 4.94
C ARG A 359 -38.49 15.89 5.55
N GLU A 360 -38.96 16.50 6.62
CA GLU A 360 -38.15 17.42 7.42
C GLU A 360 -37.32 16.65 8.48
N PRO A 361 -36.16 17.16 8.92
CA PRO A 361 -35.31 16.49 9.91
C PRO A 361 -36.02 16.14 11.22
N GLU A 362 -36.94 17.00 11.69
CA GLU A 362 -37.76 16.74 12.88
C GLU A 362 -38.76 15.59 12.74
N GLU A 363 -38.93 15.00 11.56
CA GLU A 363 -39.76 13.80 11.38
C GLU A 363 -38.97 12.51 11.62
N ILE A 364 -37.64 12.55 11.53
CA ILE A 364 -36.77 11.36 11.56
C ILE A 364 -36.65 10.79 12.98
N GLY A 365 -37.02 9.52 13.12
CA GLY A 365 -37.00 8.79 14.38
C GLY A 365 -35.64 8.17 14.73
N SER A 366 -34.81 7.82 13.74
CA SER A 366 -33.50 7.23 13.97
C SER A 366 -32.56 7.43 12.78
N VAL A 367 -31.25 7.45 13.03
CA VAL A 367 -30.21 7.49 12.00
C VAL A 367 -29.30 6.27 12.15
N ILE A 368 -29.14 5.52 11.07
CA ILE A 368 -28.21 4.39 10.98
C ILE A 368 -27.16 4.72 9.93
N PHE A 369 -25.88 4.58 10.28
CA PHE A 369 -24.78 4.79 9.33
C PHE A 369 -24.00 3.49 9.10
N CYS A 370 -23.87 3.04 7.85
CA CYS A 370 -23.15 1.82 7.53
C CYS A 370 -21.83 2.14 6.81
N THR A 371 -20.71 1.73 7.40
CA THR A 371 -19.37 1.91 6.80
C THR A 371 -18.36 0.92 7.40
N CYS A 372 -17.31 0.57 6.64
CA CYS A 372 -16.09 0.00 7.21
C CYS A 372 -14.84 0.87 6.97
N THR A 373 -15.01 2.09 6.45
CA THR A 373 -13.90 2.99 6.09
C THR A 373 -13.78 4.22 6.99
N SER A 374 -14.66 4.41 7.98
CA SER A 374 -14.52 5.50 8.97
C SER A 374 -13.12 5.50 9.63
N THR A 375 -12.63 6.71 9.91
CA THR A 375 -11.40 6.94 10.68
C THR A 375 -11.69 7.46 12.08
N THR A 376 -12.95 7.78 12.38
CA THR A 376 -13.42 8.30 13.66
C THR A 376 -14.06 7.18 14.46
N LEU A 377 -13.56 6.93 15.67
CA LEU A 377 -14.13 5.93 16.59
C LEU A 377 -15.29 6.50 17.43
N ILE A 378 -15.16 7.76 17.86
CA ILE A 378 -16.17 8.49 18.63
C ILE A 378 -16.09 9.99 18.31
N PRO A 379 -17.22 10.69 18.08
CA PRO A 379 -18.60 10.18 17.99
C PRO A 379 -18.83 9.29 16.77
N SER A 380 -19.94 8.55 16.75
CA SER A 380 -20.39 7.82 15.55
C SER A 380 -20.74 8.79 14.42
N VAL A 381 -20.56 8.39 13.17
CA VAL A 381 -20.92 9.23 12.01
C VAL A 381 -22.43 9.48 11.98
N ALA A 382 -23.25 8.51 12.38
CA ALA A 382 -24.69 8.70 12.54
C ALA A 382 -25.03 9.82 13.54
N SER A 383 -24.32 9.89 14.68
CA SER A 383 -24.53 10.95 15.67
C SER A 383 -24.11 12.31 15.13
N TRP A 384 -22.99 12.34 14.39
CA TRP A 384 -22.54 13.56 13.70
C TRP A 384 -23.59 14.03 12.68
N LEU A 385 -24.16 13.12 11.87
CA LEU A 385 -25.23 13.42 10.92
C LEU A 385 -26.49 13.96 11.60
N SER A 386 -26.93 13.36 12.72
CA SER A 386 -28.07 13.89 13.48
C SER A 386 -27.83 15.33 13.94
N GLY A 387 -26.60 15.64 14.38
CA GLY A 387 -26.21 17.00 14.75
C GLY A 387 -26.21 17.97 13.55
N GLN A 388 -25.64 17.56 12.41
CA GLN A 388 -25.58 18.40 11.20
C GLN A 388 -26.97 18.67 10.60
N LEU A 389 -27.84 17.66 10.59
CA LEU A 389 -29.21 17.78 10.10
C LEU A 389 -30.16 18.46 11.09
N GLY A 390 -29.71 18.77 12.32
CA GLY A 390 -30.53 19.43 13.33
C GLY A 390 -31.58 18.52 13.99
N ILE A 391 -31.43 17.20 13.92
CA ILE A 391 -32.39 16.24 14.47
C ILE A 391 -32.25 16.20 16.00
N GLN A 392 -33.17 16.87 16.71
CA GLN A 392 -33.12 17.05 18.17
C GLN A 392 -33.65 15.84 18.96
N GLN A 393 -34.44 14.96 18.33
CA GLN A 393 -35.10 13.83 18.99
C GLN A 393 -34.99 12.55 18.15
N THR A 394 -33.81 11.91 18.21
CA THR A 394 -33.62 10.55 17.70
C THR A 394 -33.81 9.53 18.82
N HIS A 395 -34.48 8.42 18.51
CA HIS A 395 -34.46 7.22 19.34
C HIS A 395 -33.05 6.62 19.42
N GLY A 396 -32.32 6.66 18.31
CA GLY A 396 -30.93 6.21 18.24
C GLY A 396 -30.20 6.73 17.01
N SER A 397 -28.90 6.97 17.18
CA SER A 397 -27.96 7.34 16.12
C SER A 397 -26.69 6.50 16.26
N PHE A 398 -26.52 5.49 15.41
CA PHE A 398 -25.42 4.52 15.56
C PHE A 398 -24.86 4.03 14.23
N ASP A 399 -23.62 3.55 14.29
CA ASP A 399 -22.91 3.04 13.12
C ASP A 399 -22.93 1.49 13.10
N VAL A 400 -23.06 0.92 11.91
CA VAL A 400 -22.98 -0.52 11.64
C VAL A 400 -21.76 -0.81 10.78
N ILE A 401 -20.78 -1.53 11.36
CA ILE A 401 -19.56 -1.93 10.66
C ILE A 401 -19.76 -3.32 10.06
N ALA A 402 -20.15 -3.38 8.77
CA ALA A 402 -20.46 -4.63 8.09
C ALA A 402 -20.01 -4.70 6.62
N ALA A 403 -19.01 -3.90 6.21
CA ALA A 403 -18.52 -3.85 4.83
C ALA A 403 -19.67 -3.81 3.80
N CYS A 404 -19.60 -4.59 2.71
CA CYS A 404 -20.65 -4.65 1.69
C CYS A 404 -22.02 -5.14 2.20
N ALA A 405 -22.08 -5.78 3.38
CA ALA A 405 -23.33 -6.18 4.03
C ALA A 405 -23.99 -5.03 4.82
N GLY A 406 -23.36 -3.85 4.87
CA GLY A 406 -23.85 -2.67 5.57
C GLY A 406 -25.28 -2.28 5.18
N PHE A 407 -25.59 -2.16 3.89
CA PHE A 407 -26.93 -1.81 3.43
C PHE A 407 -28.01 -2.82 3.86
N PRO A 408 -27.91 -4.13 3.56
CA PRO A 408 -28.94 -5.08 3.99
C PRO A 408 -29.08 -5.18 5.52
N TYR A 409 -28.00 -4.99 6.27
CA TYR A 409 -28.06 -4.98 7.74
C TYR A 409 -28.76 -3.70 8.27
N GLY A 410 -28.40 -2.54 7.73
CA GLY A 410 -29.04 -1.27 8.06
C GLY A 410 -30.53 -1.26 7.71
N LEU A 411 -30.90 -1.79 6.54
CA LEU A 411 -32.30 -1.93 6.13
C LEU A 411 -33.09 -2.86 7.06
N ALA A 412 -32.50 -4.00 7.44
CA ALA A 412 -33.13 -4.93 8.38
C ALA A 412 -33.34 -4.29 9.76
N GLU A 413 -32.34 -3.55 10.26
CA GLU A 413 -32.43 -2.87 11.55
C GLU A 413 -33.42 -1.70 11.52
N ALA A 414 -33.41 -0.88 10.47
CA ALA A 414 -34.40 0.18 10.29
C ALA A 414 -35.84 -0.35 10.24
N THR A 415 -36.05 -1.47 9.54
CA THR A 415 -37.36 -2.16 9.46
C THR A 415 -37.85 -2.59 10.85
N ARG A 416 -36.94 -3.03 11.73
CA ARG A 416 -37.26 -3.38 13.12
C ARG A 416 -37.52 -2.15 13.97
N LEU A 417 -36.66 -1.13 13.89
CA LEU A 417 -36.80 0.12 14.65
C LEU A 417 -38.12 0.83 14.33
N LEU A 418 -38.59 0.78 13.09
CA LEU A 418 -39.90 1.33 12.68
C LEU A 418 -41.08 0.80 13.52
N GLN A 419 -40.99 -0.42 14.06
CA GLN A 419 -42.04 -0.97 14.93
C GLN A 419 -42.10 -0.30 16.30
N GLU A 420 -41.02 0.35 16.73
CA GLU A 420 -40.90 1.00 18.04
C GLU A 420 -41.05 2.51 17.94
N VAL A 421 -40.45 3.13 16.92
CA VAL A 421 -40.38 4.60 16.79
C VAL A 421 -41.55 5.20 16.02
N GLU A 422 -42.21 4.42 15.16
CA GLU A 422 -43.33 4.84 14.30
C GLU A 422 -43.07 6.15 13.51
N ARG A 423 -41.80 6.44 13.23
CA ARG A 423 -41.27 7.61 12.52
C ARG A 423 -40.24 7.17 11.49
N PRO A 424 -40.07 7.87 10.35
CA PRO A 424 -39.11 7.47 9.33
C PRO A 424 -37.69 7.29 9.88
N VAL A 425 -36.99 6.28 9.40
CA VAL A 425 -35.59 5.98 9.74
C VAL A 425 -34.71 6.36 8.56
N LEU A 426 -33.66 7.14 8.82
CA LEU A 426 -32.64 7.49 7.84
C LEU A 426 -31.51 6.46 7.89
N VAL A 427 -31.29 5.74 6.80
CA VAL A 427 -30.17 4.81 6.66
C VAL A 427 -29.19 5.37 5.64
N VAL A 428 -28.00 5.74 6.10
CA VAL A 428 -26.92 6.26 5.27
C VAL A 428 -25.83 5.20 5.19
N PHE A 429 -25.24 5.03 4.01
CA PHE A 429 -24.14 4.10 3.81
C PHE A 429 -23.11 4.74 2.89
N ALA A 430 -21.87 4.75 3.35
CA ALA A 430 -20.80 5.39 2.62
C ALA A 430 -19.48 4.65 2.81
N GLU A 431 -18.69 4.64 1.75
CA GLU A 431 -17.33 4.14 1.78
C GLU A 431 -16.38 5.13 1.11
N LYS A 432 -15.21 5.30 1.71
CA LYS A 432 -14.08 6.03 1.14
C LYS A 432 -12.87 5.11 1.10
N PHE A 433 -12.92 4.11 0.22
CA PHE A 433 -11.86 3.14 0.09
C PHE A 433 -10.55 3.73 -0.43
N SER A 434 -10.59 4.86 -1.15
CA SER A 434 -9.38 5.56 -1.58
C SER A 434 -8.42 5.89 -0.41
N ASP A 435 -8.93 6.05 0.81
CA ASP A 435 -8.14 6.26 2.04
C ASP A 435 -7.63 4.95 2.69
N LYS A 436 -8.15 3.79 2.26
CA LYS A 436 -7.86 2.46 2.84
C LYS A 436 -7.21 1.49 1.84
N ILE A 437 -7.20 1.82 0.56
CA ILE A 437 -6.54 1.03 -0.48
C ILE A 437 -5.03 1.07 -0.20
N GLY A 438 -4.54 -0.02 0.38
CA GLY A 438 -3.10 -0.24 0.53
C GLY A 438 -2.42 -0.49 -0.83
N THR A 439 -1.10 -0.41 -0.80
CA THR A 439 -0.22 -0.44 -1.98
C THR A 439 -0.28 -1.75 -2.75
N VAL A 440 -0.46 -2.86 -2.03
CA VAL A 440 -0.25 -4.23 -2.54
C VAL A 440 -1.54 -5.04 -2.73
N ARG A 441 -2.70 -4.47 -2.44
CA ARG A 441 -3.95 -5.26 -2.45
C ARG A 441 -4.35 -5.60 -3.88
N THR A 442 -4.41 -6.89 -4.19
CA THR A 442 -4.90 -7.42 -5.47
C THR A 442 -6.31 -6.97 -5.81
N SER A 443 -7.12 -6.58 -4.83
CA SER A 443 -8.46 -6.04 -5.03
C SER A 443 -8.50 -4.52 -5.24
N ARG A 444 -7.37 -3.81 -5.20
CA ARG A 444 -7.31 -2.35 -5.34
C ARG A 444 -8.11 -1.80 -6.53
N MET A 445 -8.09 -2.50 -7.66
CA MET A 445 -8.79 -2.06 -8.87
C MET A 445 -10.32 -2.21 -8.80
N ILE A 446 -10.92 -2.63 -7.69
CA ILE A 446 -12.39 -2.79 -7.62
C ILE A 446 -13.08 -1.73 -6.76
N PHE A 447 -12.34 -0.96 -5.98
CA PHE A 447 -12.89 -0.07 -4.98
C PHE A 447 -13.04 1.37 -5.48
N GLY A 448 -14.10 2.03 -5.03
CA GLY A 448 -14.35 3.45 -5.25
C GLY A 448 -14.90 4.09 -3.97
N ASP A 449 -15.15 5.39 -4.06
CA ASP A 449 -15.73 6.18 -2.99
C ASP A 449 -17.14 6.63 -3.37
N GLY A 450 -18.03 6.67 -2.39
CA GLY A 450 -19.38 7.16 -2.54
C GLY A 450 -20.21 7.02 -1.28
N ALA A 451 -21.32 7.73 -1.26
CA ALA A 451 -22.32 7.67 -0.22
C ALA A 451 -23.70 7.52 -0.85
N ALA A 452 -24.62 6.93 -0.11
CA ALA A 452 -26.03 6.90 -0.46
C ALA A 452 -26.86 6.89 0.82
N ALA A 453 -28.07 7.40 0.72
CA ALA A 453 -28.99 7.49 1.84
C ALA A 453 -30.39 7.06 1.42
N VAL A 454 -31.08 6.41 2.35
CA VAL A 454 -32.44 5.90 2.16
C VAL A 454 -33.29 6.36 3.33
N VAL A 455 -34.46 6.91 3.01
CA VAL A 455 -35.51 7.19 4.01
C VAL A 455 -36.49 6.03 3.98
N ILE A 456 -36.69 5.40 5.15
CA ILE A 456 -37.61 4.27 5.30
C ILE A 456 -38.74 4.71 6.23
N GLY A 457 -39.94 4.85 5.68
CA GLY A 457 -41.13 5.28 6.39
C GLY A 457 -42.09 4.14 6.77
N PRO A 458 -43.12 4.46 7.59
CA PRO A 458 -44.15 3.53 8.05
C PRO A 458 -45.24 3.16 7.03
#